data_AF-A0A4Z2HND0-F1
#
_entry.id   AF-A0A4Z2HND0-F1
#
_cell.length_a   1.000
_cell.length_b   1.000
_cell.length_c   1.000
_cell.angle_alpha   90.00
_cell.angle_beta   90.00
_cell.angle_gamma   90.00
#
_symmetry.space_group_name_H-M   'P 1'
#
loop_
_entity.id
_entity.type
_entity.pdbx_description
1 polymer ?
#
loop_
_entity_poly.entity_id
_entity_poly.type
_entity_poly.pdbx_seq_one_letter_code
_entity_poly.pdbx_strand_id
1 'polypeptide(L)'
;MARRGQYGMLSECLERAMKFSFNEFHLWHQLGLSLMAAGKFREAEAMSQSVTSMGEEAGELLPRAYLSLGLCCSLQASDATLKVDRDEFNRKALRALSKAHSLDPLDAQIAMYLALQLALVRQVSAAIEPLQTALSLLGDDLHSLHLLTLLLSAQKHHRHALDTLGLALSQHPGNFNLLFTKVKLEEVVFGPTVALRTCEEMLQQWLRCYDVSRSSETDDSSSIPMAERVEVSPGLGKPSIHLTLPNFQDASTDSLSPSVAVSRLEAALSEVSDLNSMRRQGPTYIWTTLECIWLQAGMSTAHTYY
;
A
#
# COMPACT_ATOMS: atom_id res chain seq x y z
N MET A 1 7.28 -18.73 1.93
CA MET A 1 7.64 -17.90 0.76
C MET A 1 6.87 -16.58 0.75
N ALA A 2 5.52 -16.57 0.77
CA ALA A 2 4.72 -15.33 0.85
C ALA A 2 5.05 -14.43 2.07
N ARG A 3 5.16 -15.01 3.28
CA ARG A 3 5.53 -14.27 4.51
C ARG A 3 6.92 -13.66 4.50
N ARG A 4 7.79 -14.05 3.55
CA ARG A 4 9.16 -13.54 3.38
C ARG A 4 9.30 -12.63 2.16
N GLY A 5 8.18 -12.23 1.52
CA GLY A 5 8.18 -11.37 0.33
C GLY A 5 8.78 -12.02 -0.93
N GLN A 6 9.02 -13.33 -0.94
CA GLN A 6 9.64 -14.05 -2.05
C GLN A 6 8.59 -14.45 -3.10
N TYR A 7 7.93 -13.47 -3.71
CA TYR A 7 6.81 -13.70 -4.62
C TYR A 7 7.23 -14.30 -5.96
N GLY A 8 8.44 -13.99 -6.47
CA GLY A 8 8.96 -14.62 -7.68
C GLY A 8 9.24 -16.13 -7.53
N MET A 9 9.81 -16.54 -6.40
CA MET A 9 9.97 -17.98 -6.11
C MET A 9 8.63 -18.66 -5.86
N LEU A 10 7.70 -17.97 -5.20
CA LEU A 10 6.34 -18.48 -4.96
C LEU A 10 5.59 -18.70 -6.29
N SER A 11 5.68 -17.77 -7.24
CA SER A 11 5.02 -17.90 -8.54
C SER A 11 5.58 -19.08 -9.32
N GLU A 12 6.91 -19.25 -9.36
CA GLU A 12 7.52 -20.42 -10.00
C GLU A 12 7.11 -21.75 -9.35
N CYS A 13 7.03 -21.80 -8.02
CA CYS A 13 6.57 -22.98 -7.30
C CYS A 13 5.11 -23.31 -7.65
N LEU A 14 4.24 -22.30 -7.72
CA LEU A 14 2.84 -22.46 -8.08
C LEU A 14 2.65 -22.85 -9.56
N GLU A 15 3.42 -22.26 -10.49
CA GLU A 15 3.43 -22.67 -11.91
C GLU A 15 3.82 -24.14 -12.08
N ARG A 16 4.82 -24.62 -11.33
CA ARG A 16 5.21 -26.04 -11.36
C ARG A 16 4.10 -26.93 -10.78
N ALA A 17 3.44 -26.51 -9.71
CA ALA A 17 2.32 -27.24 -9.11
C ALA A 17 1.12 -27.33 -10.07
N MET A 18 0.87 -26.28 -10.86
CA MET A 18 -0.24 -26.21 -11.81
C MET A 18 -0.14 -27.23 -12.95
N LYS A 19 1.07 -27.73 -13.25
CA LYS A 19 1.27 -28.83 -14.23
C LYS A 19 0.61 -30.15 -13.79
N PHE A 20 0.35 -30.31 -12.50
CA PHE A 20 -0.20 -31.54 -11.91
C PHE A 20 -1.62 -31.36 -11.37
N SER A 21 -2.10 -30.11 -11.25
CA SER A 21 -3.35 -29.75 -10.58
C SER A 21 -4.10 -28.66 -11.37
N PHE A 22 -4.30 -28.87 -12.67
CA PHE A 22 -4.92 -27.88 -13.57
C PHE A 22 -6.36 -27.50 -13.15
N ASN A 23 -7.07 -28.37 -12.43
CA ASN A 23 -8.46 -28.13 -11.97
C ASN A 23 -8.58 -27.53 -10.56
N GLU A 24 -7.46 -27.23 -9.87
CA GLU A 24 -7.49 -26.74 -8.49
C GLU A 24 -7.56 -25.21 -8.45
N PHE A 25 -8.79 -24.69 -8.27
CA PHE A 25 -9.09 -23.25 -8.16
C PHE A 25 -8.09 -22.48 -7.28
N HIS A 26 -7.82 -23.01 -6.10
CA HIS A 26 -7.01 -22.33 -5.11
C HIS A 26 -5.59 -22.06 -5.62
N LEU A 27 -5.03 -22.93 -6.47
CA LEU A 27 -3.69 -22.76 -7.05
C LEU A 27 -3.67 -21.66 -8.11
N TRP A 28 -4.69 -21.57 -8.97
CA TRP A 28 -4.80 -20.50 -9.97
C TRP A 28 -4.91 -19.13 -9.30
N HIS A 29 -5.76 -19.02 -8.28
CA HIS A 29 -5.94 -17.77 -7.54
C HIS A 29 -4.65 -17.36 -6.83
N GLN A 30 -3.97 -18.28 -6.14
CA GLN A 30 -2.69 -17.98 -5.48
C GLN A 30 -1.59 -17.66 -6.49
N LEU A 31 -1.58 -18.30 -7.67
CA LEU A 31 -0.62 -18.00 -8.72
C LEU A 31 -0.83 -16.58 -9.25
N GLY A 32 -2.06 -16.19 -9.58
CA GLY A 32 -2.39 -14.82 -10.02
C GLY A 32 -1.95 -13.76 -9.02
N LEU A 33 -2.29 -13.95 -7.74
CA LEU A 33 -1.85 -13.06 -6.67
C LEU A 33 -0.33 -13.00 -6.54
N SER A 34 0.37 -14.13 -6.69
CA SER A 34 1.83 -14.17 -6.62
C SER A 34 2.51 -13.49 -7.82
N LEU A 35 1.96 -13.63 -9.03
CA LEU A 35 2.45 -12.99 -10.24
C LEU A 35 2.27 -11.46 -10.16
N MET A 36 1.11 -11.00 -9.68
CA MET A 36 0.88 -9.57 -9.41
C MET A 36 1.86 -9.04 -8.36
N ALA A 37 2.04 -9.76 -7.25
CA ALA A 37 2.99 -9.37 -6.22
C ALA A 37 4.45 -9.40 -6.69
N ALA A 38 4.76 -10.16 -7.73
CA ALA A 38 6.07 -10.20 -8.40
C ALA A 38 6.22 -9.15 -9.52
N GLY A 39 5.20 -8.31 -9.78
CA GLY A 39 5.22 -7.31 -10.87
C GLY A 39 5.01 -7.90 -12.27
N LYS A 40 4.67 -9.19 -12.38
CA LYS A 40 4.50 -9.90 -13.65
C LYS A 40 3.06 -9.75 -14.19
N PHE A 41 2.63 -8.50 -14.40
CA PHE A 41 1.22 -8.21 -14.73
C PHE A 41 0.74 -8.83 -16.04
N ARG A 42 1.60 -8.90 -17.06
CA ARG A 42 1.27 -9.53 -18.35
C ARG A 42 1.01 -11.02 -18.25
N GLU A 43 1.78 -11.73 -17.42
CA GLU A 43 1.62 -13.17 -17.19
C GLU A 43 0.32 -13.43 -16.41
N ALA A 44 0.05 -12.64 -15.37
CA ALA A 44 -1.19 -12.70 -14.61
C ALA A 44 -2.43 -12.35 -15.46
N GLU A 45 -2.31 -11.38 -16.37
CA GLU A 45 -3.34 -11.00 -17.33
C GLU A 45 -3.65 -12.15 -18.29
N ALA A 46 -2.64 -12.75 -18.93
CA ALA A 46 -2.81 -13.86 -19.87
C ALA A 46 -3.46 -15.08 -19.19
N MET A 47 -3.04 -15.38 -17.97
CA MET A 47 -3.63 -16.44 -17.15
C MET A 47 -5.10 -16.15 -16.81
N SER A 48 -5.43 -14.91 -16.46
CA SER A 48 -6.82 -14.54 -16.17
C SER A 48 -7.68 -14.60 -17.44
N GLN A 49 -7.12 -14.20 -18.59
CA GLN A 49 -7.78 -14.26 -19.89
C GLN A 49 -8.12 -15.70 -20.30
N SER A 50 -7.21 -16.66 -20.07
CA SER A 50 -7.49 -18.07 -20.39
C SER A 50 -8.70 -18.58 -19.59
N VAL A 51 -8.80 -18.26 -18.31
CA VAL A 51 -9.97 -18.64 -17.49
C VAL A 51 -11.24 -17.93 -17.97
N THR A 52 -11.19 -16.63 -18.31
CA THR A 52 -12.36 -15.94 -18.85
C THR A 52 -12.81 -16.48 -20.21
N SER A 53 -11.89 -17.04 -21.01
CA SER A 53 -12.21 -17.63 -22.31
C SER A 53 -12.96 -18.96 -22.22
N MET A 54 -12.89 -19.64 -21.07
CA MET A 54 -13.66 -20.85 -20.78
C MET A 54 -15.15 -20.57 -20.50
N GLY A 55 -15.54 -19.30 -20.28
CA GLY A 55 -16.93 -18.90 -20.13
C GLY A 55 -17.63 -19.61 -18.95
N GLU A 56 -18.80 -20.20 -19.22
CA GLU A 56 -19.60 -20.90 -18.18
C GLU A 56 -18.87 -22.14 -17.62
N GLU A 57 -17.97 -22.76 -18.38
CA GLU A 57 -17.18 -23.91 -17.92
C GLU A 57 -16.24 -23.54 -16.76
N ALA A 58 -15.90 -22.26 -16.63
CA ALA A 58 -15.11 -21.76 -15.52
C ALA A 58 -15.91 -21.74 -14.19
N GLY A 59 -17.24 -21.76 -14.24
CA GLY A 59 -18.09 -21.78 -13.04
C GLY A 59 -17.75 -20.67 -12.04
N GLU A 60 -17.51 -21.07 -10.78
CA GLU A 60 -17.19 -20.18 -9.66
C GLU A 60 -15.85 -19.41 -9.83
N LEU A 61 -15.01 -19.83 -10.78
CA LEU A 61 -13.74 -19.16 -11.09
C LEU A 61 -13.94 -17.84 -11.82
N LEU A 62 -15.05 -17.70 -12.54
CA LEU A 62 -15.25 -16.64 -13.51
C LEU A 62 -15.23 -15.23 -12.88
N PRO A 63 -15.94 -14.94 -11.76
CA PRO A 63 -15.85 -13.64 -11.08
C PRO A 63 -14.42 -13.31 -10.65
N ARG A 64 -13.68 -14.32 -10.15
CA ARG A 64 -12.29 -14.16 -9.68
C ARG A 64 -11.30 -13.93 -10.82
N ALA A 65 -11.51 -14.56 -11.96
CA ALA A 65 -10.72 -14.31 -13.16
C ALA A 65 -10.91 -12.88 -13.67
N TYR A 66 -12.15 -12.38 -13.70
CA TYR A 66 -12.42 -10.98 -14.04
C TYR A 66 -11.89 -10.00 -13.00
N LEU A 67 -11.97 -10.33 -11.70
CA LEU A 67 -11.32 -9.55 -10.65
C LEU A 67 -9.81 -9.44 -10.89
N SER A 68 -9.15 -10.58 -11.12
CA SER A 68 -7.71 -10.65 -11.37
C SER A 68 -7.31 -9.85 -12.62
N LEU A 69 -8.03 -10.03 -13.73
CA LEU A 69 -7.83 -9.25 -14.95
C LEU A 69 -7.98 -7.74 -14.70
N GLY A 70 -8.98 -7.35 -13.91
CA GLY A 70 -9.21 -5.97 -13.52
C GLY A 70 -8.05 -5.36 -12.75
N LEU A 71 -7.52 -6.10 -11.77
CA LEU A 71 -6.36 -5.68 -10.96
C LEU A 71 -5.09 -5.58 -11.80
N CYS A 72 -4.82 -6.55 -12.68
CA CYS A 72 -3.69 -6.49 -13.61
C CYS A 72 -3.73 -5.21 -14.45
N CYS A 73 -4.87 -4.93 -15.09
CA CYS A 73 -5.04 -3.73 -15.89
C CYS A 73 -4.93 -2.44 -15.05
N SER A 74 -5.43 -2.42 -13.82
CA SER A 74 -5.30 -1.26 -12.92
C SER A 74 -3.84 -0.97 -12.55
N LEU A 75 -3.05 -2.02 -12.28
CA LEU A 75 -1.62 -1.92 -12.00
C LEU A 75 -0.84 -1.49 -13.26
N GLN A 76 -1.16 -2.06 -14.43
CA GLN A 76 -0.59 -1.61 -15.71
C GLN A 76 -0.92 -0.14 -16.01
N ALA A 77 -2.11 0.34 -15.66
CA ALA A 77 -2.47 1.75 -15.80
C ALA A 77 -1.61 2.67 -14.91
N SER A 78 -1.21 2.17 -13.73
CA SER A 78 -0.35 2.91 -12.79
C SER A 78 1.09 2.99 -13.29
N ASP A 79 1.58 1.94 -13.97
CA ASP A 79 2.93 1.87 -14.55
C ASP A 79 3.04 2.54 -15.93
N ALA A 80 1.91 2.81 -16.60
CA ALA A 80 1.89 3.38 -17.94
C ALA A 80 2.41 4.83 -17.95
N THR A 81 3.40 5.09 -18.80
CA THR A 81 3.98 6.43 -18.98
C THR A 81 3.15 7.30 -19.91
N LEU A 82 2.52 6.70 -20.93
CA LEU A 82 1.68 7.40 -21.89
C LEU A 82 0.25 7.48 -21.41
N LYS A 83 -0.37 8.66 -21.58
CA LYS A 83 -1.77 8.88 -21.21
C LYS A 83 -2.72 7.92 -21.95
N VAL A 84 -2.49 7.70 -23.25
CA VAL A 84 -3.35 6.83 -24.08
C VAL A 84 -3.37 5.41 -23.54
N ASP A 85 -2.20 4.85 -23.21
CA ASP A 85 -2.08 3.51 -22.63
C ASP A 85 -2.76 3.44 -21.27
N ARG A 86 -2.51 4.43 -20.40
CA ARG A 86 -3.16 4.53 -19.08
C ARG A 86 -4.69 4.56 -19.19
N ASP A 87 -5.23 5.34 -20.11
CA ASP A 87 -6.67 5.45 -20.33
C ASP A 87 -7.24 4.13 -20.88
N GLU A 88 -6.51 3.44 -21.76
CA GLU A 88 -6.88 2.11 -22.25
C GLU A 88 -6.92 1.08 -21.12
N PHE A 89 -5.87 1.01 -20.31
CA PHE A 89 -5.77 0.07 -19.19
C PHE A 89 -6.84 0.35 -18.13
N ASN A 90 -7.08 1.61 -17.78
CA ASN A 90 -8.18 1.99 -16.88
C ASN A 90 -9.55 1.56 -17.41
N ARG A 91 -9.78 1.71 -18.72
CA ARG A 91 -11.01 1.27 -19.36
C ARG A 91 -11.14 -0.26 -19.35
N LYS A 92 -10.06 -1.01 -19.55
CA LYS A 92 -10.05 -2.48 -19.43
C LYS A 92 -10.33 -2.92 -17.98
N ALA A 93 -9.64 -2.30 -17.01
CA ALA A 93 -9.80 -2.57 -15.59
C ALA A 93 -11.26 -2.38 -15.15
N LEU A 94 -11.86 -1.24 -15.49
CA LEU A 94 -13.24 -0.93 -15.12
C LEU A 94 -14.24 -1.93 -15.72
N ARG A 95 -14.07 -2.32 -16.99
CA ARG A 95 -14.93 -3.33 -17.64
C ARG A 95 -14.82 -4.68 -16.95
N ALA A 96 -13.60 -5.13 -16.65
CA ALA A 96 -13.37 -6.42 -16.00
C ALA A 96 -13.95 -6.44 -14.58
N LEU A 97 -13.71 -5.40 -13.77
CA LEU A 97 -14.26 -5.30 -12.41
C LEU A 97 -15.79 -5.17 -12.39
N SER A 98 -16.36 -4.41 -13.32
CA SER A 98 -17.83 -4.34 -13.46
C SER A 98 -18.42 -5.70 -13.82
N LYS A 99 -17.74 -6.46 -14.70
CA LYS A 99 -18.14 -7.81 -15.06
C LYS A 99 -18.02 -8.76 -13.86
N ALA A 100 -16.92 -8.71 -13.12
CA ALA A 100 -16.74 -9.47 -11.89
C ALA A 100 -17.88 -9.22 -10.90
N HIS A 101 -18.21 -7.95 -10.65
CA HIS A 101 -19.28 -7.57 -9.73
C HIS A 101 -20.67 -8.02 -10.22
N SER A 102 -20.93 -8.01 -11.53
CA SER A 102 -22.19 -8.52 -12.08
C SER A 102 -22.36 -10.04 -11.93
N LEU A 103 -21.24 -10.77 -11.85
CA LEU A 103 -21.24 -12.23 -11.69
C LEU A 103 -21.33 -12.63 -10.21
N ASP A 104 -20.72 -11.84 -9.31
CA ASP A 104 -20.80 -12.04 -7.87
C ASP A 104 -20.97 -10.70 -7.12
N PRO A 105 -22.21 -10.22 -6.97
CA PRO A 105 -22.49 -8.97 -6.26
C PRO A 105 -22.27 -9.04 -4.75
N LEU A 106 -22.21 -10.25 -4.17
CA LEU A 106 -22.09 -10.49 -2.73
C LEU A 106 -20.63 -10.65 -2.27
N ASP A 107 -19.67 -10.56 -3.19
CA ASP A 107 -18.25 -10.52 -2.85
C ASP A 107 -17.81 -9.09 -2.51
N ALA A 108 -17.60 -8.86 -1.21
CA ALA A 108 -17.13 -7.58 -0.68
C ALA A 108 -15.80 -7.12 -1.29
N GLN A 109 -14.90 -8.04 -1.62
CA GLN A 109 -13.61 -7.72 -2.21
C GLN A 109 -13.76 -7.20 -3.65
N ILE A 110 -14.63 -7.85 -4.45
CA ILE A 110 -14.93 -7.40 -5.80
C ILE A 110 -15.57 -6.00 -5.77
N ALA A 111 -16.55 -5.80 -4.89
CA ALA A 111 -17.21 -4.51 -4.71
C ALA A 111 -16.21 -3.41 -4.29
N MET A 112 -15.31 -3.69 -3.34
CA MET A 112 -14.27 -2.76 -2.91
C MET A 112 -13.32 -2.39 -4.06
N TYR A 113 -12.85 -3.35 -4.86
CA TYR A 113 -11.94 -3.04 -5.97
C TYR A 113 -12.64 -2.32 -7.13
N LEU A 114 -13.91 -2.59 -7.38
CA LEU A 114 -14.72 -1.80 -8.32
C LEU A 114 -14.82 -0.34 -7.85
N ALA A 115 -15.13 -0.12 -6.57
CA ALA A 115 -15.15 1.22 -5.99
C ALA A 115 -13.80 1.93 -6.11
N LEU A 116 -12.70 1.23 -5.81
CA LEU A 116 -11.35 1.77 -5.95
C LEU A 116 -11.05 2.17 -7.40
N GLN A 117 -11.38 1.32 -8.38
CA GLN A 117 -11.14 1.64 -9.79
C GLN A 117 -11.97 2.85 -10.24
N LEU A 118 -13.23 2.96 -9.81
CA LEU A 118 -14.07 4.13 -10.06
C LEU A 118 -13.45 5.41 -9.47
N ALA A 119 -12.90 5.32 -8.25
CA ALA A 119 -12.20 6.43 -7.61
C ALA A 119 -10.94 6.85 -8.41
N LEU A 120 -10.15 5.89 -8.89
CA LEU A 120 -8.94 6.12 -9.69
C LEU A 120 -9.26 6.83 -11.02
N VAL A 121 -10.38 6.45 -11.67
CA VAL A 121 -10.87 7.13 -12.89
C VAL A 121 -11.70 8.39 -12.60
N ARG A 122 -11.63 8.91 -11.37
CA ARG A 122 -12.28 10.14 -10.90
C ARG A 122 -13.81 10.12 -10.95
N GLN A 123 -14.43 8.95 -10.98
CA GLN A 123 -15.87 8.78 -10.85
C GLN A 123 -16.26 8.64 -9.36
N VAL A 124 -16.01 9.70 -8.59
CA VAL A 124 -16.15 9.72 -7.12
C VAL A 124 -17.57 9.35 -6.67
N SER A 125 -18.61 9.89 -7.32
CA SER A 125 -20.00 9.59 -6.95
C SER A 125 -20.38 8.15 -7.23
N ALA A 126 -19.94 7.59 -8.37
CA ALA A 126 -20.23 6.20 -8.74
C ALA A 126 -19.48 5.21 -7.84
N ALA A 127 -18.35 5.59 -7.26
CA ALA A 127 -17.58 4.73 -6.36
C ALA A 127 -18.27 4.48 -5.01
N ILE A 128 -19.21 5.33 -4.59
CA ILE A 128 -19.85 5.24 -3.27
C ILE A 128 -20.73 4.00 -3.13
N GLU A 129 -21.55 3.69 -4.14
CA GLU A 129 -22.49 2.56 -4.11
C GLU A 129 -21.77 1.20 -3.93
N PRO A 130 -20.81 0.80 -4.79
CA PRO A 130 -20.10 -0.47 -4.60
C PRO A 130 -19.30 -0.49 -3.29
N LEU A 131 -18.82 0.65 -2.81
CA LEU A 131 -18.12 0.71 -1.53
C LEU A 131 -19.06 0.50 -0.33
N GLN A 132 -20.27 1.07 -0.39
CA GLN A 132 -21.29 0.84 0.63
C GLN A 132 -21.72 -0.64 0.65
N THR A 133 -21.80 -1.29 -0.51
CA THR A 133 -22.01 -2.74 -0.60
C THR A 133 -20.87 -3.51 0.04
N ALA A 134 -19.61 -3.14 -0.21
CA ALA A 134 -18.46 -3.78 0.44
C ALA A 134 -18.51 -3.64 1.97
N LEU A 135 -18.83 -2.45 2.47
CA LEU A 135 -18.92 -2.15 3.91
C LEU A 135 -20.16 -2.78 4.57
N SER A 136 -21.26 -2.99 3.85
CA SER A 136 -22.43 -3.68 4.42
C SER A 136 -22.18 -5.17 4.61
N LEU A 137 -21.32 -5.77 3.76
CA LEU A 137 -20.86 -7.14 3.86
C LEU A 137 -19.72 -7.29 4.88
N LEU A 138 -18.78 -6.34 4.92
CA LEU A 138 -17.62 -6.30 5.81
C LEU A 138 -17.42 -4.90 6.41
N GLY A 139 -18.09 -4.61 7.52
CA GLY A 139 -18.10 -3.27 8.14
C GLY A 139 -16.75 -2.77 8.69
N ASP A 140 -15.86 -3.70 9.04
CA ASP A 140 -14.57 -3.42 9.68
C ASP A 140 -13.37 -3.56 8.72
N ASP A 141 -13.61 -3.61 7.40
CA ASP A 141 -12.49 -3.69 6.44
C ASP A 141 -11.72 -2.36 6.37
N LEU A 142 -10.45 -2.39 6.78
CA LEU A 142 -9.56 -1.22 6.81
C LEU A 142 -9.48 -0.51 5.46
N HIS A 143 -9.38 -1.25 4.35
CA HIS A 143 -9.19 -0.65 3.02
C HIS A 143 -10.48 0.04 2.56
N SER A 144 -11.63 -0.56 2.85
CA SER A 144 -12.94 0.01 2.55
C SER A 144 -13.21 1.28 3.35
N LEU A 145 -12.90 1.29 4.65
CA LEU A 145 -13.03 2.48 5.49
C LEU A 145 -12.05 3.59 5.07
N HIS A 146 -10.82 3.25 4.70
CA HIS A 146 -9.85 4.22 4.19
C HIS A 146 -10.30 4.80 2.85
N LEU A 147 -10.80 3.97 1.93
CA LEU A 147 -11.34 4.44 0.65
C LEU A 147 -12.56 5.36 0.86
N LEU A 148 -13.45 5.04 1.80
CA LEU A 148 -14.61 5.88 2.12
C LEU A 148 -14.15 7.24 2.65
N THR A 149 -13.15 7.25 3.53
CA THR A 149 -12.50 8.48 4.02
C THR A 149 -12.00 9.34 2.86
N LEU A 150 -11.29 8.75 1.90
CA LEU A 150 -10.75 9.46 0.73
C LEU A 150 -11.85 10.00 -0.19
N LEU A 151 -12.93 9.23 -0.42
CA LEU A 151 -14.07 9.66 -1.23
C LEU A 151 -14.86 10.79 -0.57
N LEU A 152 -15.09 10.72 0.74
CA LEU A 152 -15.73 11.78 1.52
C LEU A 152 -14.88 13.06 1.48
N SER A 153 -13.56 12.92 1.64
CA SER A 153 -12.62 14.03 1.51
C SER A 153 -12.67 14.68 0.12
N ALA A 154 -12.70 13.87 -0.95
CA ALA A 154 -12.81 14.38 -2.31
C ALA A 154 -14.13 15.14 -2.56
N GLN A 155 -15.19 14.79 -1.84
CA GLN A 155 -16.49 15.48 -1.85
C GLN A 155 -16.57 16.65 -0.86
N LYS A 156 -15.46 17.03 -0.20
CA LYS A 156 -15.39 18.08 0.83
C LYS A 156 -16.20 17.81 2.11
N HIS A 157 -16.60 16.56 2.34
CA HIS A 157 -17.22 16.13 3.59
C HIS A 157 -16.14 15.82 4.65
N HIS A 158 -15.28 16.80 4.94
CA HIS A 158 -14.05 16.59 5.73
C HIS A 158 -14.32 16.11 7.16
N ARG A 159 -15.40 16.57 7.80
CA ARG A 159 -15.77 16.10 9.16
C ARG A 159 -16.16 14.62 9.15
N HIS A 160 -17.04 14.22 8.24
CA HIS A 160 -17.44 12.80 8.12
C HIS A 160 -16.25 11.93 7.71
N ALA A 161 -15.32 12.45 6.90
CA ALA A 161 -14.08 11.77 6.57
C ALA A 161 -13.21 11.54 7.82
N LEU A 162 -13.06 12.55 8.70
CA LEU A 162 -12.34 12.40 9.98
C LEU A 162 -13.03 11.40 10.92
N ASP A 163 -14.36 11.42 11.01
CA ASP A 163 -15.11 10.46 11.84
C ASP A 163 -14.88 9.02 11.34
N THR A 164 -14.99 8.81 10.02
CA THR A 164 -14.73 7.51 9.38
C THR A 164 -13.28 7.06 9.59
N LEU A 165 -12.33 7.99 9.47
CA LEU A 165 -10.91 7.71 9.70
C LEU A 165 -10.62 7.37 11.16
N GLY A 166 -11.32 8.01 12.09
CA GLY A 166 -11.27 7.71 13.52
C GLY A 166 -11.69 6.28 13.82
N LEU A 167 -12.74 5.79 13.16
CA LEU A 167 -13.15 4.38 13.25
C LEU A 167 -12.02 3.44 12.79
N ALA A 168 -11.43 3.69 11.61
CA ALA A 168 -10.33 2.88 11.09
C ALA A 168 -9.09 2.90 11.99
N LEU A 169 -8.72 4.07 12.53
CA LEU A 169 -7.60 4.24 13.45
C LEU A 169 -7.85 3.61 14.83
N SER A 170 -9.12 3.52 15.28
CA SER A 170 -9.44 2.85 16.54
C SER A 170 -9.09 1.35 16.49
N GLN A 171 -9.23 0.74 15.32
CA GLN A 171 -8.91 -0.67 15.07
C GLN A 171 -7.41 -0.84 14.70
N HIS A 172 -6.83 0.15 14.02
CA HIS A 172 -5.46 0.10 13.51
C HIS A 172 -4.66 1.36 13.86
N PRO A 173 -4.38 1.60 15.16
CA PRO A 173 -3.80 2.86 15.64
C PRO A 173 -2.40 3.13 15.08
N GLY A 174 -1.67 2.08 14.72
CA GLY A 174 -0.32 2.18 14.19
C GLY A 174 -0.19 2.27 12.67
N ASN A 175 -1.29 2.34 11.91
CA ASN A 175 -1.22 2.32 10.45
C ASN A 175 -0.81 3.70 9.89
N PHE A 176 0.43 3.80 9.42
CA PHE A 176 0.97 5.05 8.86
C PHE A 176 0.19 5.59 7.66
N ASN A 177 -0.43 4.75 6.82
CA ASN A 177 -1.25 5.24 5.68
C ASN A 177 -2.51 6.00 6.16
N LEU A 178 -3.14 5.49 7.21
CA LEU A 178 -4.28 6.17 7.85
C LEU A 178 -3.82 7.47 8.53
N LEU A 179 -2.68 7.43 9.23
CA LEU A 179 -2.12 8.61 9.90
C LEU A 179 -1.71 9.70 8.90
N PHE A 180 -1.11 9.37 7.75
CA PHE A 180 -0.84 10.34 6.68
C PHE A 180 -2.12 10.99 6.16
N THR A 181 -3.20 10.22 6.06
CA THR A 181 -4.51 10.74 5.66
C THR A 181 -5.09 11.65 6.75
N LYS A 182 -4.89 11.29 8.02
CA LYS A 182 -5.29 12.09 9.18
C LYS A 182 -4.59 13.44 9.16
N VAL A 183 -3.27 13.49 9.00
CA VAL A 183 -2.50 14.73 8.92
C VAL A 183 -3.07 15.66 7.84
N LYS A 184 -3.29 15.15 6.63
CA LYS A 184 -3.83 15.94 5.51
C LYS A 184 -5.24 16.46 5.78
N LEU A 185 -6.10 15.65 6.42
CA LEU A 185 -7.46 16.08 6.77
C LEU A 185 -7.47 17.08 7.93
N GLU A 186 -6.65 16.88 8.95
CA GLU A 186 -6.52 17.80 10.08
C GLU A 186 -5.95 19.14 9.64
N GLU A 187 -5.01 19.17 8.72
CA GLU A 187 -4.50 20.40 8.13
C GLU A 187 -5.61 21.21 7.47
N VAL A 188 -6.49 20.54 6.72
CA VAL A 188 -7.64 21.18 6.06
C VAL A 188 -8.71 21.65 7.06
N VAL A 189 -8.97 20.89 8.13
CA VAL A 189 -10.10 21.15 9.04
C VAL A 189 -9.72 22.02 10.25
N PHE A 190 -8.54 21.81 10.81
CA PHE A 190 -8.08 22.43 12.06
C PHE A 190 -6.81 23.28 11.89
N GLY A 191 -6.18 23.23 10.72
CA GLY A 191 -4.97 23.98 10.41
C GLY A 191 -3.67 23.22 10.71
N PRO A 192 -2.53 23.81 10.30
CA PRO A 192 -1.25 23.12 10.26
C PRO A 192 -0.70 22.76 11.64
N THR A 193 -1.03 23.50 12.70
CA THR A 193 -0.55 23.20 14.07
C THR A 193 -1.06 21.84 14.57
N VAL A 194 -2.30 21.47 14.26
CA VAL A 194 -2.86 20.17 14.65
C VAL A 194 -2.23 19.05 13.82
N ALA A 195 -2.08 19.27 12.52
CA ALA A 195 -1.42 18.35 11.61
C ALA A 195 0.03 18.03 12.04
N LEU A 196 0.79 19.05 12.47
CA LEU A 196 2.17 18.90 12.96
C LEU A 196 2.24 18.07 14.25
N ARG A 197 1.27 18.21 15.16
CA ARG A 197 1.19 17.36 16.36
C ARG A 197 1.02 15.89 15.96
N THR A 198 0.16 15.60 14.99
CA THR A 198 0.02 14.23 14.48
C THR A 198 1.30 13.73 13.80
N CYS A 199 2.03 14.58 13.07
CA CYS A 199 3.37 14.22 12.55
C CYS A 199 4.36 13.88 13.68
N GLU A 200 4.35 14.63 14.78
CA GLU A 200 5.17 14.35 15.96
C GLU A 200 4.80 12.99 16.59
N GLU A 201 3.51 12.70 16.75
CA GLU A 201 3.02 11.40 17.21
C GLU A 201 3.48 10.26 16.29
N MET A 202 3.43 10.47 14.96
CA MET A 202 3.93 9.51 13.97
C MET A 202 5.44 9.27 14.11
N LEU A 203 6.24 10.31 14.34
CA LEU A 203 7.69 10.18 14.57
C LEU A 203 7.98 9.39 15.85
N GLN A 204 7.27 9.69 16.94
CA GLN A 204 7.42 8.96 18.20
C GLN A 204 7.04 7.49 18.03
N GLN A 205 5.97 7.21 17.29
CA GLN A 205 5.55 5.84 17.00
C GLN A 205 6.59 5.10 16.15
N TRP A 206 7.09 5.73 15.09
CA TRP A 206 8.15 5.17 14.25
C TRP A 206 9.39 4.85 15.10
N LEU A 207 9.82 5.79 15.95
CA LEU A 207 10.96 5.59 16.83
C LEU A 207 10.74 4.40 17.76
N ARG A 208 9.58 4.29 18.43
CA ARG A 208 9.27 3.14 19.29
C ARG A 208 9.31 1.79 18.56
N CYS A 209 8.82 1.74 17.32
CA CYS A 209 8.78 0.51 16.54
C CYS A 209 10.16 0.04 16.06
N TYR A 210 11.10 0.96 15.82
CA TYR A 210 12.36 0.65 15.15
C TYR A 210 13.63 0.93 15.98
N ASP A 211 13.52 1.59 17.13
CA ASP A 211 14.61 1.80 18.09
C ASP A 211 14.79 0.57 19.02
N VAL A 212 13.68 -0.08 19.41
CA VAL A 212 13.72 -1.34 20.21
C VAL A 212 14.45 -2.45 19.45
N SER A 213 14.25 -2.54 18.13
CA SER A 213 14.89 -3.52 17.25
C SER A 213 16.42 -3.34 17.15
N ARG A 214 16.96 -2.17 17.53
CA ARG A 214 18.41 -1.90 17.52
C ARG A 214 19.10 -2.18 18.85
N SER A 215 18.35 -2.34 19.93
CA SER A 215 18.90 -2.63 21.28
C SER A 215 19.14 -4.11 21.56
N SER A 216 18.65 -5.02 20.70
CA SER A 216 18.70 -6.47 20.92
C SER A 216 20.00 -7.14 20.44
N GLU A 217 20.89 -6.45 19.72
CA GLU A 217 22.09 -7.06 19.13
C GLU A 217 23.38 -6.88 19.94
N THR A 218 23.33 -6.29 21.15
CA THR A 218 24.55 -5.95 21.90
C THR A 218 24.78 -6.66 23.23
N ASP A 219 23.92 -7.58 23.69
CA ASP A 219 24.19 -8.31 24.94
C ASP A 219 24.44 -9.80 24.68
N ASP A 220 25.73 -10.15 24.57
CA ASP A 220 26.22 -11.52 24.68
C ASP A 220 26.62 -11.82 26.14
N SER A 221 26.38 -13.08 26.56
CA SER A 221 26.79 -13.74 27.81
C SER A 221 25.94 -13.56 29.11
N SER A 222 24.96 -14.46 29.30
CA SER A 222 25.02 -15.59 30.29
C SER A 222 23.68 -15.95 30.99
N SER A 223 23.41 -17.27 31.03
CA SER A 223 22.62 -18.05 32.02
C SER A 223 21.07 -18.12 31.93
N ILE A 224 20.56 -19.32 31.60
CA ILE A 224 19.21 -19.88 31.85
C ILE A 224 19.24 -20.63 33.23
N PRO A 225 18.13 -20.95 33.98
CA PRO A 225 16.69 -20.93 33.65
C PRO A 225 15.71 -20.32 34.67
N MET A 226 14.48 -20.05 34.21
CA MET A 226 13.19 -20.67 34.63
C MET A 226 12.03 -19.70 34.92
N ALA A 227 10.87 -20.12 34.41
CA ALA A 227 9.48 -19.87 34.83
C ALA A 227 8.71 -18.65 34.24
N GLU A 228 7.69 -19.05 33.47
CA GLU A 228 6.36 -18.44 33.27
C GLU A 228 6.26 -17.02 32.72
N ARG A 229 6.01 -16.91 31.41
CA ARG A 229 5.06 -15.91 30.89
C ARG A 229 4.24 -16.46 29.73
N VAL A 230 2.95 -16.61 30.04
CA VAL A 230 1.75 -16.43 29.21
C VAL A 230 2.00 -16.17 27.72
N GLU A 231 1.50 -17.09 26.91
CA GLU A 231 1.34 -16.95 25.47
C GLU A 231 0.47 -15.72 25.14
N VAL A 232 1.06 -14.69 24.54
CA VAL A 232 0.32 -13.70 23.75
C VAL A 232 0.88 -13.77 22.34
N SER A 233 0.10 -14.37 21.44
CA SER A 233 0.38 -14.43 20.01
C SER A 233 0.46 -13.02 19.41
N PRO A 234 1.54 -12.61 18.71
CA PRO A 234 1.47 -11.47 17.82
C PRO A 234 0.95 -11.95 16.47
N GLY A 235 -0.34 -11.69 16.21
CA GLY A 235 -0.92 -11.75 14.88
C GLY A 235 -0.32 -10.67 13.99
N LEU A 236 0.85 -10.94 13.42
CA LEU A 236 1.50 -10.05 12.47
C LEU A 236 0.77 -10.14 11.13
N GLY A 237 -0.09 -9.13 10.90
CA GLY A 237 -0.84 -8.92 9.68
C GLY A 237 0.05 -8.86 8.44
N LYS A 238 -0.51 -9.34 7.33
CA LYS A 238 0.11 -9.53 6.01
C LYS A 238 0.74 -8.24 5.46
N PRO A 239 1.79 -8.32 4.62
CA PRO A 239 2.35 -7.16 3.95
C PRO A 239 1.33 -6.60 2.94
N SER A 240 0.98 -5.33 3.13
CA SER A 240 0.11 -4.55 2.25
C SER A 240 0.84 -4.20 0.95
N ILE A 241 0.14 -4.31 -0.18
CA ILE A 241 0.61 -3.90 -1.51
C ILE A 241 0.73 -2.35 -1.48
N HIS A 242 1.95 -1.84 -1.64
CA HIS A 242 2.25 -0.41 -1.69
C HIS A 242 1.74 0.19 -3.02
N LEU A 243 0.84 1.18 -2.95
CA LEU A 243 0.51 2.07 -4.06
C LEU A 243 1.43 3.30 -3.96
N THR A 244 2.48 3.33 -4.77
CA THR A 244 3.43 4.45 -4.84
C THR A 244 2.92 5.50 -5.83
N LEU A 245 2.77 6.76 -5.39
CA LEU A 245 2.51 7.90 -6.29
C LEU A 245 3.84 8.39 -6.93
N PRO A 246 3.83 8.90 -8.19
CA PRO A 246 5.05 9.36 -8.86
C PRO A 246 5.58 10.67 -8.26
N ASN A 247 6.86 10.71 -7.94
CA ASN A 247 7.59 11.91 -7.56
C ASN A 247 8.21 12.55 -8.81
N PHE A 248 7.98 13.84 -9.03
CA PHE A 248 8.64 14.64 -10.08
C PHE A 248 9.87 15.30 -9.47
N GLN A 249 11.05 15.13 -10.08
CA GLN A 249 12.04 16.20 -10.22
C GLN A 249 13.09 15.83 -11.27
N ASP A 250 13.26 16.78 -12.20
CA ASP A 250 14.05 16.72 -13.42
C ASP A 250 15.48 17.21 -13.17
N ALA A 251 16.35 16.86 -14.11
CA ALA A 251 17.80 16.94 -14.04
C ALA A 251 18.39 18.36 -14.16
N SER A 252 19.68 18.41 -13.80
CA SER A 252 20.76 19.33 -14.20
C SER A 252 21.18 20.37 -13.16
N THR A 253 22.47 20.39 -12.83
CA THR A 253 23.40 21.49 -13.16
C THR A 253 24.84 21.08 -12.83
N ASP A 254 25.74 21.41 -13.74
CA ASP A 254 27.17 21.10 -13.79
C ASP A 254 28.03 21.72 -12.66
N SER A 255 29.17 21.05 -12.51
CA SER A 255 30.40 21.29 -11.74
C SER A 255 30.85 22.73 -11.44
N LEU A 256 31.24 22.96 -10.17
CA LEU A 256 32.18 24.00 -9.74
C LEU A 256 33.16 23.43 -8.69
N SER A 257 34.43 23.84 -8.78
CA SER A 257 35.58 23.34 -8.00
C SER A 257 35.47 23.60 -6.48
N PRO A 258 35.93 22.69 -5.60
CA PRO A 258 35.68 22.78 -4.17
C PRO A 258 36.67 23.72 -3.44
N SER A 259 36.11 24.63 -2.64
CA SER A 259 36.82 25.47 -1.66
C SER A 259 37.05 24.69 -0.35
N VAL A 260 38.05 25.06 0.46
CA VAL A 260 38.38 24.43 1.76
C VAL A 260 37.19 24.41 2.75
N ALA A 261 36.21 25.30 2.59
CA ALA A 261 34.94 25.25 3.33
C ALA A 261 34.02 24.09 2.91
N VAL A 262 34.07 23.69 1.62
CA VAL A 262 33.36 22.53 1.07
C VAL A 262 33.96 21.23 1.59
N SER A 263 35.29 21.13 1.74
CA SER A 263 35.92 19.93 2.30
C SER A 263 35.58 19.67 3.78
N ARG A 264 35.30 20.71 4.56
CA ARG A 264 34.83 20.54 5.95
C ARG A 264 33.35 20.16 6.03
N LEU A 265 32.54 20.63 5.09
CA LEU A 265 31.14 20.23 4.94
C LEU A 265 31.03 18.79 4.40
N GLU A 266 31.87 18.41 3.43
CA GLU A 266 31.99 17.02 2.96
C GLU A 266 32.51 16.10 4.06
N ALA A 267 33.45 16.52 4.90
CA ALA A 267 33.90 15.70 6.04
C ALA A 267 32.76 15.48 7.06
N ALA A 268 32.00 16.52 7.40
CA ALA A 268 30.84 16.39 8.29
C ALA A 268 29.70 15.56 7.66
N LEU A 269 29.47 15.71 6.36
CA LEU A 269 28.51 14.88 5.62
C LEU A 269 29.01 13.45 5.42
N SER A 270 30.32 13.21 5.33
CA SER A 270 30.94 11.89 5.25
C SER A 270 30.83 11.17 6.59
N GLU A 271 31.10 11.84 7.71
CA GLU A 271 30.91 11.27 9.04
C GLU A 271 29.44 10.92 9.30
N VAL A 272 28.50 11.76 8.85
CA VAL A 272 27.07 11.47 8.88
C VAL A 272 26.71 10.35 7.90
N SER A 273 27.36 10.26 6.74
CA SER A 273 27.13 9.22 5.72
C SER A 273 27.68 7.86 6.15
N ASP A 274 28.79 7.82 6.89
CA ASP A 274 29.38 6.61 7.45
C ASP A 274 28.52 6.07 8.62
N LEU A 275 27.95 6.97 9.42
CA LEU A 275 26.91 6.64 10.41
C LEU A 275 25.58 6.20 9.74
N ASN A 276 25.30 6.68 8.53
CA ASN A 276 24.06 6.38 7.79
C ASN A 276 24.18 5.09 6.96
N SER A 277 25.37 4.76 6.46
CA SER A 277 25.65 3.53 5.70
C SER A 277 25.57 2.28 6.59
N MET A 278 26.00 2.39 7.85
CA MET A 278 25.79 1.37 8.87
C MET A 278 24.34 1.30 9.38
N ARG A 279 23.56 2.39 9.25
CA ARG A 279 22.22 2.54 9.82
C ARG A 279 21.08 2.08 8.90
N ARG A 280 21.30 1.97 7.58
CA ARG A 280 20.29 1.49 6.61
C ARG A 280 20.15 -0.04 6.53
N GLN A 281 20.56 -0.80 7.54
CA GLN A 281 20.28 -2.24 7.61
C GLN A 281 18.86 -2.48 8.14
N GLY A 282 17.87 -2.22 7.30
CA GLY A 282 16.47 -2.49 7.59
C GLY A 282 15.66 -2.46 6.30
N PRO A 283 14.49 -3.12 6.25
CA PRO A 283 13.60 -3.05 5.09
C PRO A 283 13.42 -1.59 4.59
N THR A 284 13.66 -1.34 3.30
CA THR A 284 13.66 0.01 2.70
C THR A 284 12.41 0.82 3.03
N TYR A 285 11.25 0.16 3.16
CA TYR A 285 9.97 0.80 3.46
C TYR A 285 9.94 1.54 4.82
N ILE A 286 10.78 1.13 5.77
CA ILE A 286 10.87 1.75 7.10
C ILE A 286 11.42 3.17 6.97
N TRP A 287 12.48 3.31 6.17
CA TRP A 287 13.13 4.59 5.92
C TRP A 287 12.28 5.50 5.04
N THR A 288 11.62 4.94 4.01
CA THR A 288 10.69 5.73 3.19
C THR A 288 9.52 6.26 4.02
N THR A 289 9.04 5.50 5.01
CA THR A 289 8.01 5.98 5.95
C THR A 289 8.51 7.19 6.75
N LEU A 290 9.74 7.13 7.29
CA LEU A 290 10.34 8.24 8.01
C LEU A 290 10.51 9.49 7.13
N GLU A 291 11.02 9.30 5.91
CA GLU A 291 11.16 10.37 4.92
C GLU A 291 9.81 11.02 4.62
N CYS A 292 8.75 10.23 4.41
CA CYS A 292 7.40 10.74 4.19
C CYS A 292 6.86 11.53 5.39
N ILE A 293 7.15 11.12 6.63
CA ILE A 293 6.74 11.89 7.83
C ILE A 293 7.41 13.26 7.83
N TRP A 294 8.72 13.33 7.57
CA TRP A 294 9.45 14.59 7.51
C TRP A 294 9.01 15.49 6.37
N LEU A 295 8.77 14.94 5.18
CA LEU A 295 8.26 15.70 4.04
C LEU A 295 6.90 16.31 4.37
N GLN A 296 6.00 15.53 4.97
CA GLN A 296 4.67 16.02 5.35
C GLN A 296 4.75 17.10 6.44
N ALA A 297 5.60 16.92 7.45
CA ALA A 297 5.84 17.94 8.48
C ALA A 297 6.39 19.24 7.87
N GLY A 298 7.37 19.14 6.96
CA GLY A 298 7.92 20.28 6.24
C GLY A 298 6.85 21.07 5.46
N MET A 299 5.98 20.36 4.73
CA MET A 299 4.85 20.99 4.02
C MET A 299 3.91 21.73 4.98
N SER A 300 3.53 21.11 6.10
CA SER A 300 2.62 21.76 7.07
C SER A 300 3.29 22.93 7.80
N THR A 301 4.60 22.89 8.05
CA THR A 301 5.31 24.07 8.59
C THR A 301 5.33 25.24 7.61
N ALA A 302 5.41 25.00 6.29
CA ALA A 302 5.34 26.09 5.32
C ALA A 302 3.99 26.81 5.41
N HIS A 303 2.88 26.08 5.60
CA HIS A 303 1.54 26.66 5.77
C HIS A 303 1.34 27.42 7.09
N THR A 304 2.18 27.23 8.12
CA THR A 304 2.12 28.08 9.34
C THR A 304 2.65 29.50 9.13
N TYR A 305 3.47 29.74 8.11
CA TYR A 305 4.12 31.03 7.87
C TYR A 305 3.46 31.89 6.77
N TYR A 306 2.35 31.41 6.18
CA TYR A 306 1.51 32.12 5.22
C TYR A 306 0.11 32.33 5.78
#